data_AF-A0A2C5XXC9-F1
#
_entry.id   AF-A0A2C5XXC9-F1
#
_cell.length_a   1.000
_cell.length_b   1.000
_cell.length_c   1.000
_cell.angle_alpha   90.00
_cell.angle_beta   90.00
_cell.angle_gamma   90.00
#
_symmetry.space_group_name_H-M   'P 1'
#
loop_
_entity.id
_entity.type
_entity.pdbx_description
1 polymer ?
#
loop_
_entity_poly.entity_id
_entity_poly.type
_entity_poly.pdbx_seq_one_letter_code
_entity_poly.pdbx_strand_id
1 'polypeptide(L)'
;MSKPGVAFGLSFGKKAPVPRKTKAIFGDDDDDDDGSDNVRDSKPGVTATSKLSSSSRQKPRLGTEPPKLKPKTQTSSMFGDLSANRTSRKNAQTAQDVDPSVYEYDAVYDSMKPKKHEAADEVQRKPQYLSSMLQAAEVRKRDKLIAEEKKIAREREAEGDEFADKEKFVTAAYKRQQEENKRIEEEEKRREEKEARESKGRGMAAFYKNLLDRDEERHAAVVKAAEELAKKGPRSPQAGEEEEEEEDREKAEAALARKLRQEGIAVEINEDGQVVDKRQLLQSGLNVGAKTKEAAERDMAQARDRRSRREAGGGRQTSRQQESRMFEDQLEQLLKRSRGDDDDDDDDEDGQQSKSRKTER
;
A
#
# COMPACT_ATOMS: atom_id res chain seq x y z
N MET A 1 71.48 3.96 12.55
CA MET A 1 70.53 3.26 11.64
C MET A 1 69.13 3.77 12.01
N SER A 2 68.66 4.84 11.39
CA SER A 2 67.73 4.87 10.23
C SER A 2 66.24 4.67 10.57
N LYS A 3 65.55 5.79 10.90
CA LYS A 3 64.18 6.29 10.55
C LYS A 3 62.94 5.34 10.52
N PRO A 4 61.67 5.82 10.59
CA PRO A 4 61.21 7.23 10.47
C PRO A 4 60.19 7.72 11.54
N GLY A 5 60.17 9.03 11.75
CA GLY A 5 59.10 9.75 12.44
C GLY A 5 57.93 10.08 11.50
N VAL A 6 56.71 10.02 12.03
CA VAL A 6 55.45 10.32 11.33
C VAL A 6 55.02 11.73 11.71
N ALA A 7 55.04 12.65 10.75
CA ALA A 7 54.61 14.04 10.94
C ALA A 7 53.15 14.20 10.51
N PHE A 8 52.29 14.62 11.44
CA PHE A 8 50.89 14.95 11.19
C PHE A 8 50.78 16.45 10.88
N GLY A 9 50.78 16.80 9.60
CA GLY A 9 50.65 18.17 9.13
C GLY A 9 49.26 18.42 8.53
N LEU A 10 48.37 19.09 9.29
CA LEU A 10 47.15 19.71 8.76
C LEU A 10 47.54 20.92 7.90
N SER A 11 47.39 20.79 6.58
CA SER A 11 47.54 21.91 5.64
C SER A 11 46.17 22.55 5.35
N PHE A 12 45.91 23.70 5.97
CA PHE A 12 44.77 24.56 5.64
C PHE A 12 45.12 25.43 4.42
N GLY A 13 44.93 24.88 3.22
CA GLY A 13 44.99 25.61 1.95
C GLY A 13 43.59 25.93 1.42
N LYS A 14 43.12 27.16 1.64
CA LYS A 14 41.89 27.71 1.05
C LYS A 14 41.98 27.72 -0.48
N LYS A 15 41.16 26.93 -1.17
CA LYS A 15 40.68 27.19 -2.55
C LYS A 15 39.24 26.71 -2.70
N ALA A 16 38.34 27.64 -3.00
CA ALA A 16 36.92 27.37 -3.24
C ALA A 16 36.73 26.67 -4.61
N PRO A 17 35.90 25.61 -4.72
CA PRO A 17 35.62 24.99 -6.00
C PRO A 17 34.53 25.77 -6.77
N VAL A 18 34.86 26.18 -7.99
CA VAL A 18 33.94 26.77 -8.98
C VAL A 18 32.94 25.70 -9.43
N PRO A 19 31.62 25.99 -9.52
CA PRO A 19 30.63 25.01 -9.96
C PRO A 19 30.76 24.73 -11.46
N ARG A 20 31.08 23.49 -11.82
CA ARG A 20 31.05 23.03 -13.22
C ARG A 20 29.63 22.63 -13.58
N LYS A 21 29.10 23.23 -14.65
CA LYS A 21 27.82 22.87 -15.27
C LYS A 21 27.92 21.43 -15.81
N THR A 22 27.03 20.55 -15.39
CA THR A 22 26.84 19.22 -15.97
C THR A 22 26.17 19.35 -17.32
N LYS A 23 26.75 18.75 -18.37
CA LYS A 23 26.12 18.60 -19.69
C LYS A 23 24.99 17.57 -19.59
N ALA A 24 23.85 17.86 -20.22
CA ALA A 24 22.75 16.92 -20.40
C ALA A 24 23.19 15.75 -21.31
N ILE A 25 22.72 14.53 -21.00
CA ILE A 25 22.93 13.28 -21.74
C ILE A 25 21.81 13.04 -22.79
N PHE A 26 21.00 14.06 -23.08
CA PHE A 26 20.08 14.03 -24.20
C PHE A 26 20.61 15.02 -25.25
N GLY A 27 21.25 14.47 -26.29
CA GLY A 27 21.77 15.23 -27.41
C GLY A 27 20.62 15.82 -28.20
N ASP A 28 20.50 17.13 -28.10
CA ASP A 28 19.85 18.01 -29.05
C ASP A 28 21.01 18.64 -29.83
N ASP A 29 21.24 18.16 -31.05
CA ASP A 29 22.14 18.79 -32.02
C ASP A 29 21.22 19.45 -33.05
N ASP A 30 21.37 20.75 -33.09
CA ASP A 30 20.63 21.74 -33.84
C ASP A 30 21.23 21.87 -35.26
N ASP A 31 20.50 22.59 -36.12
CA ASP A 31 20.87 23.11 -37.44
C ASP A 31 20.79 22.17 -38.67
N ASP A 32 19.72 22.33 -39.46
CA ASP A 32 19.76 23.33 -40.53
C ASP A 32 18.38 23.63 -41.16
N ASP A 33 18.24 24.91 -41.47
CA ASP A 33 17.13 25.73 -41.97
C ASP A 33 16.71 25.38 -43.42
N ASP A 34 15.40 25.41 -43.72
CA ASP A 34 14.83 26.30 -44.77
C ASP A 34 13.29 26.19 -44.80
N GLY A 35 12.65 27.36 -44.75
CA GLY A 35 11.21 27.50 -44.88
C GLY A 35 10.77 27.75 -46.32
N SER A 36 9.58 27.27 -46.68
CA SER A 36 8.64 28.08 -47.47
C SER A 36 7.26 27.41 -47.57
N ASP A 37 6.26 28.18 -47.13
CA ASP A 37 4.86 28.05 -47.53
C ASP A 37 4.70 28.32 -49.03
N ASN A 38 3.85 27.55 -49.72
CA ASN A 38 2.74 28.16 -50.46
C ASN A 38 1.68 27.17 -50.96
N VAL A 39 0.45 27.64 -50.83
CA VAL A 39 -0.82 27.08 -51.29
C VAL A 39 -1.09 27.53 -52.73
N ARG A 40 -1.67 26.67 -53.57
CA ARG A 40 -2.87 26.89 -54.43
C ARG A 40 -2.83 26.20 -55.80
N ASP A 41 -3.99 25.63 -56.11
CA ASP A 41 -4.52 25.09 -57.36
C ASP A 41 -4.07 25.79 -58.66
N SER A 42 -3.91 25.00 -59.74
CA SER A 42 -4.76 25.09 -60.96
C SER A 42 -4.28 24.12 -62.07
N LYS A 43 -5.20 23.28 -62.57
CA LYS A 43 -5.21 22.69 -63.93
C LYS A 43 -5.66 23.78 -64.94
N PRO A 44 -5.42 23.73 -66.28
CA PRO A 44 -5.79 22.59 -67.16
C PRO A 44 -5.01 22.36 -68.49
N GLY A 45 -5.25 21.18 -69.11
CA GLY A 45 -5.23 20.88 -70.57
C GLY A 45 -3.85 20.85 -71.28
N VAL A 46 -3.51 20.03 -72.27
CA VAL A 46 -4.23 19.20 -73.25
C VAL A 46 -3.25 18.22 -73.96
N THR A 47 -3.75 17.05 -74.36
CA THR A 47 -3.40 16.18 -75.53
C THR A 47 -1.94 15.87 -75.93
N ALA A 48 -1.60 14.57 -75.95
CA ALA A 48 -1.33 13.76 -77.16
C ALA A 48 -0.27 12.65 -76.97
N THR A 49 -0.71 11.40 -77.23
CA THR A 49 0.01 10.29 -77.91
C THR A 49 1.50 10.05 -77.62
N SER A 50 1.83 8.90 -77.03
CA SER A 50 2.38 7.73 -77.74
C SER A 50 2.91 6.69 -76.74
N LYS A 51 2.61 5.43 -77.04
CA LYS A 51 3.18 4.25 -76.39
C LYS A 51 4.65 4.14 -76.78
N LEU A 52 5.55 3.82 -75.84
CA LEU A 52 6.62 2.85 -76.05
C LEU A 52 7.30 2.49 -74.73
N SER A 53 7.65 1.23 -74.65
CA SER A 53 8.16 0.45 -73.53
C SER A 53 9.56 0.86 -73.06
N SER A 54 9.80 0.80 -71.75
CA SER A 54 11.09 0.35 -71.22
C SER A 54 10.93 -0.22 -69.81
N SER A 55 11.24 -1.51 -69.69
CA SER A 55 11.40 -2.25 -68.44
C SER A 55 12.55 -1.65 -67.62
N SER A 56 12.26 -1.24 -66.39
CA SER A 56 13.28 -1.07 -65.35
C SER A 56 12.74 -1.54 -64.01
N ARG A 57 13.25 -2.70 -63.58
CA ARG A 57 13.21 -3.26 -62.21
C ARG A 57 13.20 -2.18 -61.13
N GLN A 58 12.15 -2.14 -60.32
CA GLN A 58 12.20 -1.52 -58.99
C GLN A 58 11.92 -2.59 -57.92
N LYS A 59 12.79 -2.60 -56.90
CA LYS A 59 12.70 -3.44 -55.69
C LYS A 59 11.46 -3.04 -54.87
N PRO A 60 10.75 -3.97 -54.21
CA PRO A 60 9.58 -3.61 -53.41
C PRO A 60 10.03 -2.93 -52.12
N ARG A 61 9.57 -1.70 -51.88
CA ARG A 61 9.60 -1.07 -50.56
C ARG A 61 8.45 -1.65 -49.73
N LEU A 62 8.76 -2.13 -48.52
CA LEU A 62 7.76 -2.50 -47.52
C LEU A 62 6.91 -1.27 -47.19
N GLY A 63 5.66 -1.25 -47.67
CA GLY A 63 4.66 -0.26 -47.29
C GLY A 63 3.95 -0.70 -46.02
N THR A 64 4.09 0.09 -44.96
CA THR A 64 3.33 0.00 -43.70
C THR A 64 1.97 0.67 -43.82
N GLU A 65 1.12 0.22 -44.74
CA GLU A 65 -0.30 0.59 -44.75
C GLU A 65 -1.16 -0.67 -44.72
N PRO A 66 -2.12 -0.81 -43.78
CA PRO A 66 -3.07 -1.91 -43.82
C PRO A 66 -3.96 -1.77 -45.07
N PRO A 67 -4.26 -2.87 -45.78
CA PRO A 67 -5.04 -2.82 -47.01
C PRO A 67 -6.44 -2.24 -46.73
N LYS A 68 -6.78 -1.14 -47.40
CA LYS A 68 -8.11 -0.53 -47.33
C LYS A 68 -9.15 -1.49 -47.94
N LEU A 69 -9.94 -2.13 -47.08
CA LEU A 69 -11.05 -3.00 -47.49
C LEU A 69 -12.14 -2.16 -48.18
N LYS A 70 -12.51 -2.55 -49.39
CA LYS A 70 -13.61 -1.92 -50.14
C LYS A 70 -14.94 -2.19 -49.42
N PRO A 71 -15.86 -1.21 -49.33
CA PRO A 71 -17.16 -1.42 -48.69
C PRO A 71 -17.94 -2.46 -49.48
N LYS A 72 -18.26 -3.59 -48.83
CA LYS A 72 -19.02 -4.69 -49.41
C LYS A 72 -20.49 -4.30 -49.45
N THR A 73 -21.05 -4.22 -50.65
CA THR A 73 -22.46 -3.88 -50.90
C THR A 73 -23.37 -4.80 -50.06
N GLN A 74 -24.16 -4.22 -49.16
CA GLN A 74 -25.08 -4.98 -48.32
C GLN A 74 -26.24 -5.51 -49.17
N THR A 75 -26.20 -6.80 -49.50
CA THR A 75 -27.34 -7.49 -50.11
C THR A 75 -28.26 -7.99 -48.99
N SER A 76 -29.46 -7.40 -48.91
CA SER A 76 -30.67 -7.84 -48.18
C SER A 76 -30.50 -8.57 -46.84
N SER A 77 -30.83 -7.88 -45.74
CA SER A 77 -30.71 -8.31 -44.33
C SER A 77 -31.67 -9.40 -43.83
N MET A 78 -32.50 -10.02 -44.69
CA MET A 78 -33.55 -10.96 -44.24
C MET A 78 -33.14 -12.43 -44.31
N PHE A 79 -32.14 -12.75 -45.13
CA PHE A 79 -31.56 -14.09 -45.26
C PHE A 79 -30.05 -13.88 -45.43
N GLY A 80 -29.34 -13.74 -44.32
CA GLY A 80 -27.88 -13.61 -44.34
C GLY A 80 -27.24 -14.77 -45.11
N ASP A 81 -26.04 -14.57 -45.66
CA ASP A 81 -25.34 -15.55 -46.50
C ASP A 81 -25.21 -16.93 -45.80
N LEU A 82 -26.17 -17.81 -46.05
CA LEU A 82 -26.27 -19.12 -45.41
C LEU A 82 -25.09 -20.03 -45.77
N SER A 83 -24.50 -19.80 -46.94
CA SER A 83 -23.33 -20.55 -47.40
C SER A 83 -22.10 -20.18 -46.57
N ALA A 84 -21.91 -18.89 -46.28
CA ALA A 84 -20.87 -18.40 -45.38
C ALA A 84 -21.07 -18.88 -43.94
N ASN A 85 -22.31 -18.93 -43.44
CA ASN A 85 -22.59 -19.47 -42.10
C ASN A 85 -22.30 -20.97 -41.99
N ARG A 86 -22.60 -21.75 -43.04
CA ARG A 86 -22.30 -23.20 -43.07
C ARG A 86 -20.79 -23.46 -43.13
N THR A 87 -20.04 -22.69 -43.91
CA THR A 87 -18.57 -22.82 -43.97
C THR A 87 -17.93 -22.36 -42.66
N SER A 88 -18.40 -21.26 -42.08
CA SER A 88 -17.96 -20.80 -40.75
C SER A 88 -18.20 -21.85 -39.66
N ARG A 89 -19.40 -22.46 -39.61
CA ARG A 89 -19.71 -23.49 -38.62
C ARG A 89 -18.86 -24.75 -38.79
N LYS A 90 -18.59 -25.17 -40.02
CA LYS A 90 -17.66 -26.27 -40.30
C LYS A 90 -16.25 -25.95 -39.81
N ASN A 91 -15.76 -24.74 -40.11
CA ASN A 91 -14.43 -24.31 -39.68
C ASN A 91 -14.34 -24.23 -38.14
N ALA A 92 -15.40 -23.76 -37.47
CA ALA A 92 -15.48 -23.72 -36.01
C ALA A 92 -15.47 -25.12 -35.40
N GLN A 93 -16.24 -26.06 -35.96
CA GLN A 93 -16.25 -27.47 -35.55
C GLN A 93 -14.88 -28.12 -35.75
N THR A 94 -14.26 -27.95 -36.92
CA THR A 94 -12.92 -28.48 -37.17
C THR A 94 -11.88 -27.89 -36.24
N ALA A 95 -12.03 -26.63 -35.82
CA ALA A 95 -11.13 -26.01 -34.85
C ALA A 95 -11.33 -26.60 -33.44
N GLN A 96 -12.58 -26.81 -33.01
CA GLN A 96 -12.90 -27.46 -31.74
C GLN A 96 -12.46 -28.94 -31.69
N ASP A 97 -12.56 -29.65 -32.82
CA ASP A 97 -12.13 -31.05 -32.93
C ASP A 97 -10.60 -31.18 -32.84
N VAL A 98 -9.87 -30.18 -33.34
CA VAL A 98 -8.40 -30.12 -33.26
C VAL A 98 -7.95 -29.74 -31.85
N ASP A 99 -8.59 -28.76 -31.23
CA ASP A 99 -8.32 -28.34 -29.86
C ASP A 99 -9.59 -27.78 -29.18
N PRO A 100 -10.08 -28.43 -28.10
CA PRO A 100 -11.28 -27.98 -27.39
C PRO A 100 -11.07 -26.63 -26.67
N SER A 101 -9.83 -26.21 -26.41
CA SER A 101 -9.51 -24.97 -25.69
C SER A 101 -9.45 -23.72 -26.59
N VAL A 102 -9.68 -23.86 -27.90
CA VAL A 102 -9.53 -22.77 -28.90
C VAL A 102 -10.35 -21.51 -28.58
N TYR A 103 -11.47 -21.65 -27.87
CA TYR A 103 -12.35 -20.52 -27.52
C TYR A 103 -12.34 -20.17 -26.03
N GLU A 104 -11.48 -20.77 -25.22
CA GLU A 104 -11.42 -20.57 -23.76
C GLU A 104 -10.51 -19.41 -23.31
N TYR A 105 -10.35 -18.38 -24.16
CA TYR A 105 -9.47 -17.24 -23.88
C TYR A 105 -9.84 -16.51 -22.58
N ASP A 106 -11.14 -16.30 -22.33
CA ASP A 106 -11.61 -15.58 -21.16
C ASP A 106 -11.36 -16.36 -19.87
N ALA A 107 -11.57 -17.67 -19.88
CA ALA A 107 -11.29 -18.54 -18.73
C ALA A 107 -9.80 -18.52 -18.33
N VAL A 108 -8.90 -18.54 -19.33
CA VAL A 108 -7.46 -18.41 -19.09
C VAL A 108 -7.13 -17.01 -18.58
N TYR A 109 -7.69 -15.96 -19.19
CA TYR A 109 -7.45 -14.57 -18.78
C TYR A 109 -7.95 -14.28 -17.36
N ASP A 110 -9.12 -14.79 -16.99
CA ASP A 110 -9.67 -14.67 -15.63
C ASP A 110 -8.83 -15.43 -14.60
N SER A 111 -8.23 -16.57 -14.97
CA SER A 111 -7.27 -17.26 -14.10
C SER A 111 -5.98 -16.47 -13.86
N MET A 112 -5.61 -15.58 -14.80
CA MET A 112 -4.46 -14.69 -14.67
C MET A 112 -4.75 -13.46 -13.82
N LYS A 113 -6.03 -13.10 -13.63
CA LYS A 113 -6.37 -11.97 -12.77
C LYS A 113 -6.05 -12.34 -11.32
N PRO A 114 -5.39 -11.45 -10.57
CA PRO A 114 -5.18 -11.67 -9.15
C PRO A 114 -6.55 -11.81 -8.49
N LYS A 115 -6.83 -12.99 -7.91
CA LYS A 115 -8.05 -13.20 -7.12
C LYS A 115 -8.09 -12.12 -6.05
N LYS A 116 -9.09 -11.25 -6.11
CA LYS A 116 -9.28 -10.24 -5.07
C LYS A 116 -9.64 -10.99 -3.79
N HIS A 117 -8.70 -11.08 -2.86
CA HIS A 117 -8.92 -11.68 -1.55
C HIS A 117 -9.76 -10.72 -0.69
N GLU A 118 -11.04 -10.52 -1.05
CA GLU A 118 -11.90 -9.55 -0.36
C GLU A 118 -12.43 -10.07 0.98
N ALA A 119 -12.51 -11.40 1.18
CA ALA A 119 -13.20 -11.98 2.34
C ALA A 119 -12.32 -12.31 3.56
N ALA A 120 -11.00 -12.52 3.40
CA ALA A 120 -10.13 -12.96 4.50
C ALA A 120 -9.42 -11.80 5.23
N ASP A 121 -9.26 -10.66 4.57
CA ASP A 121 -8.48 -9.53 5.09
C ASP A 121 -9.29 -8.58 5.99
N GLU A 122 -10.62 -8.63 5.95
CA GLU A 122 -11.46 -7.75 6.78
C GLU A 122 -11.42 -8.11 8.27
N VAL A 123 -11.29 -9.40 8.60
CA VAL A 123 -11.20 -9.90 9.99
C VAL A 123 -9.80 -9.63 10.60
N GLN A 124 -8.79 -9.35 9.77
CA GLN A 124 -7.42 -9.07 10.20
C GLN A 124 -6.97 -7.64 9.89
N ARG A 125 -7.88 -6.65 9.84
CA ARG A 125 -7.53 -5.22 9.72
C ARG A 125 -6.82 -4.67 10.97
N LYS A 126 -5.71 -5.29 11.38
CA LYS A 126 -4.72 -4.66 12.22
C LYS A 126 -4.08 -3.54 11.38
N PRO A 127 -3.92 -2.33 11.92
CA PRO A 127 -3.21 -1.26 11.23
C PRO A 127 -1.82 -1.73 10.81
N GLN A 128 -1.48 -1.50 9.53
CA GLN A 128 -0.31 -2.05 8.82
C GLN A 128 1.03 -1.78 9.51
N TYR A 129 1.09 -0.78 10.39
CA TYR A 129 2.32 -0.33 11.06
C TYR A 129 2.28 -0.39 12.59
N LEU A 130 1.14 -0.71 13.22
CA LEU A 130 1.08 -0.66 14.69
C LEU A 130 1.94 -1.76 15.33
N SER A 131 1.94 -2.95 14.74
CA SER A 131 2.77 -4.06 15.22
C SER A 131 4.26 -3.69 15.21
N SER A 132 4.74 -3.09 14.12
CA SER A 132 6.14 -2.64 14.02
C SER A 132 6.43 -1.47 14.96
N MET A 133 5.49 -0.55 15.17
CA MET A 133 5.63 0.53 16.15
C MET A 133 5.72 -0.01 17.58
N LEU A 134 4.90 -1.00 17.94
CA LEU A 134 4.94 -1.65 19.26
C LEU A 134 6.26 -2.39 19.46
N GLN A 135 6.68 -3.20 18.48
CA GLN A 135 7.97 -3.88 18.51
C GLN A 135 9.14 -2.89 18.65
N ALA A 136 9.13 -1.79 17.89
CA ALA A 136 10.17 -0.76 17.99
C ALA A 136 10.15 -0.04 19.36
N ALA A 137 8.97 0.19 19.94
CA ALA A 137 8.85 0.76 21.27
C ALA A 137 9.41 -0.18 22.34
N GLU A 138 9.16 -1.49 22.23
CA GLU A 138 9.71 -2.49 23.12
C GLU A 138 11.24 -2.60 23.01
N VAL A 139 11.80 -2.60 21.79
CA VAL A 139 13.25 -2.58 21.57
C VAL A 139 13.89 -1.37 22.25
N ARG A 140 13.33 -0.16 22.06
CA ARG A 140 13.84 1.04 22.74
C ARG A 140 13.78 0.98 24.26
N LYS A 141 12.73 0.36 24.82
CA LYS A 141 12.63 0.15 26.27
C LYS A 141 13.74 -0.78 26.76
N ARG A 142 14.02 -1.87 26.05
CA ARG A 142 15.13 -2.79 26.36
C ARG A 142 16.47 -2.07 26.26
N ASP A 143 16.72 -1.35 25.17
CA ASP A 143 17.96 -0.58 24.98
C ASP A 143 18.19 0.45 26.09
N LYS A 144 17.12 1.12 26.53
CA LYS A 144 17.20 2.08 27.63
C LYS A 144 17.63 1.41 28.93
N LEU A 145 17.04 0.26 29.28
CA LEU A 145 17.41 -0.50 30.48
C LEU A 145 18.87 -0.96 30.42
N ILE A 146 19.31 -1.49 29.27
CA ILE A 146 20.70 -1.91 29.04
C ILE A 146 21.66 -0.72 29.17
N ALA A 147 21.29 0.45 28.64
CA ALA A 147 22.10 1.65 28.74
C ALA A 147 22.22 2.16 30.18
N GLU A 148 21.13 2.15 30.95
CA GLU A 148 21.13 2.49 32.37
C GLU A 148 22.00 1.52 33.17
N GLU A 149 21.89 0.21 32.93
CA GLU A 149 22.74 -0.80 33.59
C GLU A 149 24.23 -0.61 33.28
N LYS A 150 24.57 -0.38 32.00
CA LYS A 150 25.95 -0.07 31.58
C LYS A 150 26.44 1.24 32.19
N LYS A 151 25.57 2.23 32.36
CA LYS A 151 25.89 3.49 33.02
C LYS A 151 26.21 3.27 34.51
N ILE A 152 25.36 2.54 35.22
CA ILE A 152 25.57 2.23 36.65
C ILE A 152 26.84 1.38 36.82
N ALA A 153 27.10 0.42 35.93
CA ALA A 153 28.34 -0.36 35.95
C ALA A 153 29.58 0.54 35.81
N ARG A 154 29.55 1.48 34.86
CA ARG A 154 30.63 2.47 34.65
C ARG A 154 30.80 3.41 35.85
N GLU A 155 29.71 3.87 36.46
CA GLU A 155 29.74 4.69 37.67
C GLU A 155 30.40 3.91 38.84
N ARG A 156 30.06 2.62 39.01
CA ARG A 156 30.69 1.76 40.02
C ARG A 156 32.15 1.43 39.75
N GLU A 157 32.56 1.35 38.50
CA GLU A 157 33.97 1.18 38.13
C GLU A 157 34.76 2.46 38.43
N ALA A 158 34.18 3.62 38.18
CA ALA A 158 34.78 4.92 38.49
C ALA A 158 34.88 5.18 40.01
N GLU A 159 33.86 4.79 40.78
CA GLU A 159 33.86 4.82 42.26
C GLU A 159 34.63 3.63 42.87
N GLY A 160 35.05 2.66 42.04
CA GLY A 160 35.59 1.37 42.47
C GLY A 160 36.87 1.47 43.30
N ASP A 161 37.66 2.52 43.11
CA ASP A 161 38.88 2.78 43.89
C ASP A 161 38.56 3.24 45.32
N GLU A 162 37.41 3.87 45.56
CA GLU A 162 36.99 4.37 46.87
C GLU A 162 36.27 3.30 47.73
N PHE A 163 35.76 2.25 47.09
CA PHE A 163 34.95 1.20 47.72
C PHE A 163 35.53 -0.21 47.51
N ALA A 164 36.79 -0.33 47.12
CA ALA A 164 37.48 -1.62 46.90
C ALA A 164 37.49 -2.51 48.15
N ASP A 165 37.59 -1.91 49.34
CA ASP A 165 37.63 -2.61 50.62
C ASP A 165 36.24 -3.03 51.14
N LYS A 166 35.15 -2.64 50.46
CA LYS A 166 33.77 -2.94 50.89
C LYS A 166 33.16 -4.05 50.04
N GLU A 167 32.40 -4.93 50.69
CA GLU A 167 31.74 -6.06 50.03
C GLU A 167 30.64 -5.58 49.06
N LYS A 168 30.61 -6.16 47.85
CA LYS A 168 29.61 -5.84 46.81
C LYS A 168 28.39 -6.76 46.96
N PHE A 169 27.29 -6.23 47.49
CA PHE A 169 26.04 -6.98 47.61
C PHE A 169 25.16 -6.76 46.38
N VAL A 170 24.84 -7.87 45.70
CA VAL A 170 23.93 -7.86 44.55
C VAL A 170 22.68 -8.65 44.90
N THR A 171 21.51 -8.01 44.79
CA THR A 171 20.21 -8.65 45.07
C THR A 171 19.91 -9.77 44.07
N ALA A 172 19.20 -10.81 44.50
CA ALA A 172 18.85 -11.94 43.64
C ALA A 172 18.05 -11.50 42.40
N ALA A 173 17.21 -10.47 42.52
CA ALA A 173 16.44 -9.90 41.42
C ALA A 173 17.34 -9.26 40.35
N TYR A 174 18.36 -8.50 40.76
CA TYR A 174 19.29 -7.87 39.82
C TYR A 174 20.20 -8.87 39.11
N LYS A 175 20.59 -9.97 39.80
CA LYS A 175 21.30 -11.08 39.15
C LYS A 175 20.46 -11.72 38.04
N ARG A 176 19.17 -11.98 38.31
CA ARG A 176 18.23 -12.52 37.31
C ARG A 176 18.03 -11.56 36.13
N GLN A 177 17.87 -10.27 36.40
CA GLN A 177 17.75 -9.24 35.35
C GLN A 177 18.99 -9.18 34.46
N GLN A 178 20.20 -9.25 35.04
CA GLN A 178 21.43 -9.31 34.24
C GLN A 178 21.53 -10.56 33.38
N GLU A 179 21.14 -11.72 33.91
CA GLU A 179 21.17 -12.98 33.16
C GLU A 179 20.16 -12.97 32.01
N GLU A 180 18.95 -12.43 32.24
CA GLU A 180 17.93 -12.26 31.21
C GLU A 180 18.41 -11.30 30.11
N ASN A 181 18.98 -10.15 30.47
CA ASN A 181 19.52 -9.19 29.51
C ASN A 181 20.67 -9.78 28.70
N LYS A 182 21.61 -10.50 29.34
CA LYS A 182 22.71 -11.18 28.63
C LYS A 182 22.19 -12.23 27.65
N ARG A 183 21.18 -13.01 28.05
CA ARG A 183 20.56 -14.00 27.16
C ARG A 183 19.89 -13.34 25.95
N ILE A 184 19.18 -12.23 26.17
CA ILE A 184 18.54 -11.46 25.09
C ILE A 184 19.61 -10.86 24.16
N GLU A 185 20.67 -10.26 24.70
CA GLU A 185 21.78 -9.71 23.92
C GLU A 185 22.47 -10.79 23.07
N GLU A 186 22.69 -11.99 23.60
CA GLU A 186 23.26 -13.12 22.85
C GLU A 186 22.33 -13.64 21.75
N GLU A 187 21.02 -13.73 22.04
CA GLU A 187 20.02 -14.13 21.05
C GLU A 187 19.86 -13.10 19.92
N GLU A 188 19.86 -11.80 20.25
CA GLU A 188 19.86 -10.73 19.27
C GLU A 188 21.16 -10.68 18.48
N LYS A 189 22.32 -10.80 19.11
CA LYS A 189 23.60 -10.85 18.42
C LYS A 189 23.69 -12.04 17.46
N ARG A 190 23.20 -13.22 17.87
CA ARG A 190 23.12 -14.39 16.98
C ARG A 190 22.16 -14.13 15.80
N ARG A 191 21.05 -13.42 16.03
CA ARG A 191 20.11 -13.04 14.97
C ARG A 191 20.74 -12.02 14.02
N GLU A 192 21.39 -10.99 14.56
CA GLU A 192 22.11 -9.98 13.81
C GLU A 192 23.26 -10.60 13.02
N GLU A 193 24.00 -11.57 13.55
CA GLU A 193 25.05 -12.27 12.79
C GLU A 193 24.48 -13.07 11.61
N LYS A 194 23.32 -13.70 11.77
CA LYS A 194 22.60 -14.38 10.67
C LYS A 194 22.11 -13.37 9.64
N GLU A 195 21.44 -12.32 10.08
CA GLU A 195 20.95 -11.26 9.21
C GLU A 195 22.11 -10.51 8.53
N ALA A 196 23.23 -10.29 9.21
CA ALA A 196 24.45 -9.72 8.65
C ALA A 196 25.06 -10.66 7.61
N ARG A 197 25.07 -11.98 7.83
CA ARG A 197 25.49 -12.95 6.80
C ARG A 197 24.55 -12.95 5.59
N GLU A 198 23.25 -12.82 5.80
CA GLU A 198 22.24 -12.77 4.74
C GLU A 198 22.14 -11.41 4.03
N SER A 199 22.54 -10.32 4.71
CA SER A 199 22.52 -8.95 4.20
C SER A 199 23.85 -8.48 3.60
N LYS A 200 24.97 -9.15 3.92
CA LYS A 200 26.28 -8.95 3.26
C LYS A 200 26.18 -9.34 1.78
N GLY A 201 25.84 -8.36 0.94
CA GLY A 201 25.61 -8.51 -0.51
C GLY A 201 24.22 -8.09 -0.97
N ARG A 202 23.32 -7.73 -0.05
CA ARG A 202 21.92 -7.42 -0.32
C ARG A 202 21.72 -5.93 -0.59
N GLY A 203 22.42 -5.41 -1.60
CA GLY A 203 22.20 -4.04 -2.11
C GLY A 203 20.89 -3.91 -2.89
N MET A 204 20.70 -2.80 -3.60
CA MET A 204 19.54 -2.58 -4.48
C MET A 204 19.32 -3.74 -5.46
N ALA A 205 20.40 -4.36 -5.97
CA ALA A 205 20.34 -5.52 -6.84
C ALA A 205 19.59 -6.71 -6.22
N ALA A 206 19.73 -6.95 -4.91
CA ALA A 206 19.01 -8.02 -4.24
C ALA A 206 17.55 -7.66 -3.94
N PHE A 207 17.23 -6.37 -3.77
CA PHE A 207 15.84 -5.92 -3.75
C PHE A 207 15.16 -6.20 -5.09
N TYR A 208 15.79 -5.82 -6.21
CA TYR A 208 15.28 -6.12 -7.54
C TYR A 208 15.20 -7.63 -7.80
N LYS A 209 16.19 -8.40 -7.36
CA LYS A 209 16.14 -9.87 -7.42
C LYS A 209 14.91 -10.41 -6.68
N ASN A 210 14.69 -10.02 -5.43
CA ASN A 210 13.52 -10.48 -4.67
C ASN A 210 12.19 -10.03 -5.27
N LEU A 211 12.16 -8.88 -5.95
CA LEU A 211 10.96 -8.42 -6.68
C LEU A 211 10.71 -9.31 -7.90
N LEU A 212 11.74 -9.57 -8.70
CA LEU A 212 11.66 -10.47 -9.85
C LEU A 212 11.31 -11.90 -9.43
N ASP A 213 11.95 -12.43 -8.39
CA ASP A 213 11.65 -13.77 -7.84
C ASP A 213 10.16 -13.87 -7.44
N ARG A 214 9.59 -12.81 -6.80
CA ARG A 214 8.16 -12.77 -6.46
C ARG A 214 7.25 -12.68 -7.67
N ASP A 215 7.63 -11.91 -8.68
CA ASP A 215 6.85 -11.80 -9.91
C ASP A 215 6.91 -13.09 -10.72
N GLU A 216 8.05 -13.79 -10.72
CA GLU A 216 8.22 -15.14 -11.26
C GLU A 216 7.38 -16.18 -10.50
N GLU A 217 7.36 -16.14 -9.16
CA GLU A 217 6.51 -17.00 -8.34
C GLU A 217 5.03 -16.81 -8.65
N ARG A 218 4.59 -15.55 -8.78
CA ARG A 218 3.21 -15.21 -9.18
C ARG A 218 2.89 -15.73 -10.57
N HIS A 219 3.78 -15.48 -11.53
CA HIS A 219 3.61 -15.96 -12.89
C HIS A 219 3.57 -17.50 -12.94
N ALA A 220 4.44 -18.18 -12.21
CA ALA A 220 4.47 -19.64 -12.11
C ALA A 220 3.19 -20.20 -11.49
N ALA A 221 2.62 -19.52 -10.48
CA ALA A 221 1.34 -19.90 -9.89
C ALA A 221 0.18 -19.75 -10.91
N VAL A 222 0.19 -18.66 -11.68
CA VAL A 222 -0.80 -18.41 -12.74
C VAL A 222 -0.70 -19.44 -13.87
N VAL A 223 0.51 -19.74 -14.36
CA VAL A 223 0.72 -20.76 -15.39
C VAL A 223 0.29 -22.13 -14.90
N LYS A 224 0.63 -22.50 -13.66
CA LYS A 224 0.15 -23.76 -13.05
C LYS A 224 -1.37 -23.80 -12.95
N ALA A 225 -2.02 -22.70 -12.59
CA ALA A 225 -3.48 -22.64 -12.54
C ALA A 225 -4.11 -22.81 -13.92
N ALA A 226 -3.54 -22.17 -14.95
CA ALA A 226 -3.98 -22.32 -16.34
C ALA A 226 -3.75 -23.74 -16.87
N GLU A 227 -2.61 -24.37 -16.55
CA GLU A 227 -2.33 -25.78 -16.90
C GLU A 227 -3.30 -26.76 -16.21
N GLU A 228 -3.64 -26.50 -14.95
CA GLU A 228 -4.63 -27.31 -14.21
C GLU A 228 -6.04 -27.14 -14.78
N LEU A 229 -6.41 -25.95 -15.26
CA LEU A 229 -7.64 -25.71 -16.01
C LEU A 229 -7.65 -26.47 -17.33
N ALA A 230 -6.57 -26.39 -18.11
CA ALA A 230 -6.42 -27.11 -19.37
C ALA A 230 -6.48 -28.63 -19.19
N LYS A 231 -5.89 -29.18 -18.12
CA LYS A 231 -5.95 -30.62 -17.78
C LYS A 231 -7.32 -31.07 -17.30
N LYS A 232 -8.10 -30.19 -16.66
CA LYS A 232 -9.47 -30.50 -16.20
C LYS A 232 -10.48 -30.51 -17.35
N GLY A 233 -10.06 -30.14 -18.56
CA GLY A 233 -10.90 -30.11 -19.75
C GLY A 233 -11.97 -29.03 -19.67
N PRO A 234 -12.80 -28.87 -20.72
CA PRO A 234 -13.85 -27.86 -20.80
C PRO A 234 -14.97 -28.23 -19.83
N ARG A 235 -14.74 -27.99 -18.56
CA ARG A 235 -15.78 -27.92 -17.55
C ARG A 235 -16.02 -26.44 -17.35
N SER A 236 -17.16 -25.98 -17.87
CA SER A 236 -17.69 -24.63 -17.70
C SER A 236 -17.20 -23.98 -16.40
N PRO A 237 -16.27 -23.02 -16.46
CA PRO A 237 -15.88 -22.31 -15.26
C PRO A 237 -17.04 -21.39 -14.92
N GLN A 238 -17.76 -21.73 -13.83
CA GLN A 238 -18.23 -20.79 -12.81
C GLN A 238 -18.95 -19.50 -13.25
N ALA A 239 -19.45 -19.38 -14.48
CA ALA A 239 -20.43 -18.35 -14.84
C ALA A 239 -21.76 -18.55 -14.07
N GLY A 240 -22.01 -19.78 -13.61
CA GLY A 240 -23.16 -20.10 -12.76
C GLY A 240 -22.96 -19.77 -11.28
N GLU A 241 -21.73 -19.60 -10.76
CA GLU A 241 -21.58 -19.31 -9.32
C GLU A 241 -21.83 -17.82 -9.02
N GLU A 242 -21.44 -16.90 -9.90
CA GLU A 242 -21.77 -15.48 -9.74
C GLU A 242 -23.25 -15.20 -10.03
N GLU A 243 -23.86 -15.85 -11.03
CA GLU A 243 -25.29 -15.74 -11.30
C GLU A 243 -26.15 -16.43 -10.21
N GLU A 244 -25.76 -17.60 -9.70
CA GLU A 244 -26.46 -18.24 -8.57
C GLU A 244 -26.29 -17.43 -7.27
N GLU A 245 -25.12 -16.84 -7.01
CA GLU A 245 -24.94 -15.95 -5.84
C GLU A 245 -25.75 -14.65 -5.94
N GLU A 246 -25.83 -14.03 -7.12
CA GLU A 246 -26.67 -12.84 -7.35
C GLU A 246 -28.16 -13.20 -7.21
N GLU A 247 -28.61 -14.32 -7.79
CA GLU A 247 -29.99 -14.79 -7.65
C GLU A 247 -30.35 -15.12 -6.19
N ASP A 248 -29.44 -15.76 -5.44
CA ASP A 248 -29.66 -16.10 -4.03
C ASP A 248 -29.71 -14.84 -3.14
N ARG A 249 -28.90 -13.82 -3.46
CA ARG A 249 -28.95 -12.51 -2.80
C ARG A 249 -30.25 -11.78 -3.10
N GLU A 250 -30.73 -11.77 -4.35
CA GLU A 250 -32.01 -11.15 -4.70
C GLU A 250 -33.20 -11.86 -4.04
N LYS A 251 -33.19 -13.20 -3.99
CA LYS A 251 -34.21 -14.00 -3.27
C LYS A 251 -34.18 -13.72 -1.76
N ALA A 252 -32.99 -13.57 -1.17
CA ALA A 252 -32.83 -13.23 0.25
C ALA A 252 -33.28 -11.79 0.57
N GLU A 253 -32.92 -10.81 -0.27
CA GLU A 253 -33.35 -9.41 -0.16
C GLU A 253 -34.89 -9.30 -0.25
N ALA A 254 -35.51 -9.99 -1.21
CA ALA A 254 -36.97 -10.03 -1.35
C ALA A 254 -37.68 -10.67 -0.15
N ALA A 255 -37.11 -11.74 0.43
CA ALA A 255 -37.65 -12.37 1.63
C ALA A 255 -37.56 -11.46 2.87
N LEU A 256 -36.48 -10.68 2.98
CA LEU A 256 -36.27 -9.72 4.07
C LEU A 256 -37.22 -8.51 3.92
N ALA A 257 -37.42 -8.01 2.71
CA ALA A 257 -38.39 -6.95 2.41
C ALA A 257 -39.83 -7.32 2.79
N ARG A 258 -40.22 -8.58 2.53
CA ARG A 258 -41.54 -9.11 2.92
C ARG A 258 -41.71 -9.17 4.43
N LYS A 259 -40.67 -9.56 5.17
CA LYS A 259 -40.68 -9.56 6.65
C LYS A 259 -40.81 -8.14 7.22
N LEU A 260 -40.04 -7.18 6.69
CA LEU A 260 -40.11 -5.77 7.13
C LEU A 260 -41.49 -5.14 6.87
N ARG A 261 -42.13 -5.46 5.74
CA ARG A 261 -43.52 -5.05 5.46
C ARG A 261 -44.52 -5.64 6.46
N GLN A 262 -44.33 -6.91 6.87
CA GLN A 262 -45.15 -7.54 7.92
C GLN A 262 -44.93 -6.90 9.30
N GLU A 263 -43.71 -6.44 9.57
CA GLU A 263 -43.35 -5.67 10.76
C GLU A 263 -43.80 -4.20 10.71
N GLY A 264 -44.46 -3.78 9.63
CA GLY A 264 -45.02 -2.42 9.47
C GLY A 264 -44.02 -1.36 8.97
N ILE A 265 -42.83 -1.77 8.54
CA ILE A 265 -41.84 -0.88 7.90
C ILE A 265 -42.16 -0.81 6.40
N ALA A 266 -42.41 0.40 5.89
CA ALA A 266 -42.74 0.63 4.49
C ALA A 266 -41.49 0.42 3.61
N VAL A 267 -41.41 -0.75 2.97
CA VAL A 267 -40.42 -1.06 1.92
C VAL A 267 -41.12 -1.06 0.57
N GLU A 268 -40.60 -0.39 -0.45
CA GLU A 268 -41.16 -0.39 -1.81
C GLU A 268 -40.57 -1.53 -2.64
N ILE A 269 -41.43 -2.35 -3.25
CA ILE A 269 -41.06 -3.53 -4.03
C ILE A 269 -41.72 -3.39 -5.40
N ASN A 270 -40.96 -3.64 -6.47
CA ASN A 270 -41.44 -3.66 -7.86
C ASN A 270 -42.31 -4.90 -8.15
N GLU A 271 -42.98 -4.91 -9.31
CA GLU A 271 -43.80 -6.04 -9.77
C GLU A 271 -42.98 -7.35 -9.91
N ASP A 272 -41.69 -7.23 -10.18
CA ASP A 272 -40.72 -8.35 -10.26
C ASP A 272 -40.22 -8.83 -8.89
N GLY A 273 -40.72 -8.26 -7.78
CA GLY A 273 -40.33 -8.67 -6.43
C GLY A 273 -39.00 -8.11 -5.93
N GLN A 274 -38.32 -7.28 -6.71
CA GLN A 274 -37.09 -6.58 -6.34
C GLN A 274 -37.37 -5.31 -5.53
N VAL A 275 -36.51 -5.01 -4.57
CA VAL A 275 -36.64 -3.85 -3.67
C VAL A 275 -36.14 -2.58 -4.37
N VAL A 276 -36.99 -1.55 -4.45
CA VAL A 276 -36.70 -0.31 -5.18
C VAL A 276 -35.59 0.50 -4.50
N ASP A 277 -35.59 0.56 -3.17
CA ASP A 277 -34.57 1.24 -2.38
C ASP A 277 -34.00 0.31 -1.31
N LYS A 278 -32.79 -0.20 -1.55
CA LYS A 278 -32.06 -1.10 -0.64
C LYS A 278 -31.80 -0.48 0.73
N ARG A 279 -31.87 0.85 0.89
CA ARG A 279 -31.71 1.52 2.18
C ARG A 279 -32.86 1.24 3.13
N GLN A 280 -34.05 0.96 2.60
CA GLN A 280 -35.23 0.62 3.39
C GLN A 280 -35.12 -0.78 4.03
N LEU A 281 -34.21 -1.63 3.52
CA LEU A 281 -33.87 -2.93 4.11
C LEU A 281 -32.91 -2.83 5.29
N LEU A 282 -32.19 -1.72 5.40
CA LEU A 282 -31.33 -1.47 6.54
C LEU A 282 -32.24 -1.06 7.71
N GLN A 283 -32.15 -1.79 8.82
CA GLN A 283 -32.94 -1.53 10.02
C GLN A 283 -33.00 -0.03 10.29
N SER A 284 -34.22 0.50 10.32
CA SER A 284 -34.59 1.90 10.58
C SER A 284 -34.15 2.43 11.97
N GLY A 285 -33.27 1.70 12.67
CA GLY A 285 -32.80 1.94 14.02
C GLY A 285 -31.36 2.48 14.12
N LEU A 286 -30.78 3.01 13.05
CA LEU A 286 -29.60 3.86 13.21
C LEU A 286 -30.09 5.28 13.48
N ASN A 287 -29.85 5.81 14.69
CA ASN A 287 -30.16 7.18 15.12
C ASN A 287 -29.43 8.21 14.24
N VAL A 288 -29.88 8.44 13.01
CA VAL A 288 -29.53 9.62 12.22
C VAL A 288 -30.42 10.74 12.73
N GLY A 289 -30.17 11.19 13.97
CA GLY A 289 -30.73 12.42 14.47
C GLY A 289 -30.36 13.53 13.48
N ALA A 290 -31.36 14.21 12.93
CA ALA A 290 -31.14 15.34 12.05
C ALA A 290 -30.20 16.33 12.74
N LYS A 291 -28.94 16.40 12.28
CA LYS A 291 -27.94 17.31 12.84
C LYS A 291 -28.47 18.73 12.69
N THR A 292 -28.51 19.48 13.79
CA THR A 292 -28.92 20.88 13.76
C THR A 292 -27.98 21.67 12.87
N LYS A 293 -28.52 22.69 12.19
CA LYS A 293 -27.79 23.52 11.21
C LYS A 293 -26.49 24.12 11.77
N GLU A 294 -26.47 24.36 13.08
CA GLU A 294 -25.29 24.83 13.81
C GLU A 294 -24.15 23.81 13.90
N ALA A 295 -24.46 22.51 14.00
CA ALA A 295 -23.44 21.46 14.01
C ALA A 295 -22.77 21.33 12.63
N ALA A 296 -23.56 21.49 11.56
CA ALA A 296 -23.03 21.50 10.18
C ALA A 296 -22.16 22.73 9.88
N GLU A 297 -22.52 23.91 10.42
CA GLU A 297 -21.69 25.11 10.29
C GLU A 297 -20.37 25.02 11.09
N ARG A 298 -20.39 24.40 12.28
CA ARG A 298 -19.16 24.16 13.07
C ARG A 298 -18.18 23.22 12.36
N ASP A 299 -18.68 22.15 11.74
CA ASP A 299 -17.85 21.22 10.97
C ASP A 299 -17.24 21.88 9.72
N MET A 300 -18.01 22.74 9.04
CA MET A 300 -17.54 23.53 7.89
C MET A 300 -16.49 24.58 8.29
N ALA A 301 -16.62 25.19 9.48
CA ALA A 301 -15.63 26.12 10.02
C ALA A 301 -14.31 25.40 10.38
N GLN A 302 -14.38 24.24 11.04
CA GLN A 302 -13.18 23.42 11.32
C GLN A 302 -12.48 22.91 10.06
N ALA A 303 -13.24 22.59 9.01
CA ALA A 303 -12.68 22.18 7.72
C ALA A 303 -11.91 23.32 7.01
N ARG A 304 -12.34 24.57 7.18
CA ARG A 304 -11.66 25.77 6.64
C ARG A 304 -10.38 26.09 7.41
N ASP A 305 -10.39 25.97 8.73
CA ASP A 305 -9.22 26.22 9.58
C ASP A 305 -8.08 25.21 9.32
N ARG A 306 -8.45 23.94 9.06
CA ARG A 306 -7.49 22.90 8.64
C ARG A 306 -6.87 23.14 7.25
N ARG A 307 -7.56 23.83 6.34
CA ARG A 307 -6.99 24.23 5.04
C ARG A 307 -6.02 25.41 5.18
N SER A 308 -6.35 26.41 6.00
CA SER A 308 -5.47 27.56 6.27
C SER A 308 -4.14 27.13 6.93
N ARG A 309 -4.17 26.16 7.85
CA ARG A 309 -2.96 25.65 8.52
C ARG A 309 -2.02 24.85 7.61
N ARG A 310 -2.46 24.41 6.42
CA ARG A 310 -1.61 23.70 5.43
C ARG A 310 -0.77 24.63 4.56
N GLU A 311 -1.11 25.91 4.44
CA GLU A 311 -0.42 26.87 3.56
C GLU A 311 0.75 27.62 4.22
N ALA A 312 0.81 27.66 5.56
CA ALA A 312 1.92 28.29 6.30
C ALA A 312 3.06 27.28 6.57
N GLY A 313 3.87 27.00 5.56
CA GLY A 313 4.99 26.05 5.55
C GLY A 313 6.22 26.43 6.39
N GLY A 314 6.06 26.89 7.64
CA GLY A 314 7.17 27.24 8.54
C GLY A 314 7.00 26.85 10.02
N GLY A 315 5.82 26.38 10.46
CA GLY A 315 5.51 26.18 11.88
C GLY A 315 5.58 24.75 12.41
N ARG A 316 5.98 23.75 11.62
CA ARG A 316 5.82 22.33 12.03
C ARG A 316 6.60 21.94 13.29
N GLN A 317 7.77 22.55 13.53
CA GLN A 317 8.53 22.30 14.74
C GLN A 317 7.96 23.06 15.95
N THR A 318 7.49 24.29 15.78
CA THR A 318 6.88 25.07 16.87
C THR A 318 5.51 24.50 17.25
N SER A 319 4.70 24.04 16.28
CA SER A 319 3.43 23.38 16.55
C SER A 319 3.64 22.05 17.27
N ARG A 320 4.62 21.23 16.88
CA ARG A 320 4.94 19.99 17.61
C ARG A 320 5.42 20.25 19.04
N GLN A 321 6.21 21.30 19.26
CA GLN A 321 6.66 21.68 20.60
C GLN A 321 5.50 22.22 21.46
N GLN A 322 4.58 22.97 20.86
CA GLN A 322 3.38 23.44 21.56
C GLN A 322 2.42 22.27 21.87
N GLU A 323 2.24 21.34 20.93
CA GLU A 323 1.44 20.13 21.12
C GLU A 323 2.07 19.20 22.16
N SER A 324 3.41 19.03 22.18
CA SER A 324 4.09 18.22 23.17
C SER A 324 4.00 18.84 24.57
N ARG A 325 4.14 20.17 24.69
CA ARG A 325 3.96 20.89 25.96
C ARG A 325 2.53 20.79 26.48
N MET A 326 1.52 20.92 25.61
CA MET A 326 0.12 20.74 26.00
C MET A 326 -0.20 19.32 26.48
N PHE A 327 0.46 18.31 25.90
CA PHE A 327 0.29 16.92 26.33
C PHE A 327 1.02 16.64 27.65
N GLU A 328 2.20 17.23 27.83
CA GLU A 328 2.98 17.19 29.07
C GLU A 328 2.23 17.86 30.22
N ASP A 329 1.64 19.04 30.01
CA ASP A 329 0.82 19.75 31.00
C ASP A 329 -0.43 18.93 31.38
N GLN A 330 -1.07 18.22 30.44
CA GLN A 330 -2.19 17.33 30.72
C GLN A 330 -1.75 16.11 31.55
N LEU A 331 -0.59 15.53 31.22
CA LEU A 331 -0.02 14.42 31.99
C LEU A 331 0.35 14.87 33.41
N GLU A 332 0.92 16.06 33.54
CA GLU A 332 1.27 16.65 34.84
C GLU A 332 0.02 16.98 35.66
N GLN A 333 -1.05 17.51 35.05
CA GLN A 333 -2.33 17.69 35.75
C GLN A 333 -2.94 16.38 36.23
N LEU A 334 -2.87 15.31 35.43
CA LEU A 334 -3.35 14.00 35.84
C LEU A 334 -2.50 13.42 36.98
N LEU A 335 -1.17 13.55 36.90
CA LEU A 335 -0.25 13.13 37.95
C LEU A 335 -0.43 13.95 39.23
N LYS A 336 -0.65 15.26 39.11
CA LYS A 336 -0.89 16.15 40.24
C LYS A 336 -2.25 15.89 40.88
N ARG A 337 -3.26 15.57 40.09
CA ARG A 337 -4.58 15.16 40.61
C ARG A 337 -4.48 13.83 41.34
N SER A 338 -3.83 12.84 40.73
CA SER A 338 -3.58 11.54 41.38
C SER A 338 -2.81 11.69 42.69
N ARG A 339 -1.74 12.51 42.71
CA ARG A 339 -0.97 12.76 43.94
C ARG A 339 -1.74 13.56 44.98
N GLY A 340 -2.55 14.53 44.56
CA GLY A 340 -3.40 15.29 45.47
C GLY A 340 -4.47 14.41 46.10
N ASP A 341 -5.06 13.49 45.33
CA ASP A 341 -5.99 12.50 45.86
C ASP A 341 -5.28 11.55 46.86
N ASP A 342 -4.03 11.14 46.60
CA ASP A 342 -3.22 10.34 47.53
C ASP A 342 -2.86 11.11 48.83
N ASP A 343 -2.46 12.39 48.72
CA ASP A 343 -2.10 13.23 49.88
C ASP A 343 -3.34 13.56 50.75
N ASP A 344 -4.51 13.78 50.14
CA ASP A 344 -5.78 14.03 50.84
C ASP A 344 -6.27 12.76 51.58
N ASP A 345 -6.10 11.57 50.99
CA ASP A 345 -6.42 10.28 51.62
C ASP A 345 -5.50 10.02 52.85
N ASP A 346 -4.20 10.32 52.74
CA ASP A 346 -3.24 10.18 53.84
C ASP A 346 -3.58 11.12 55.03
N ASP A 347 -3.95 12.38 54.75
CA ASP A 347 -4.34 13.36 55.79
C ASP A 347 -5.64 12.95 56.53
N ASP A 348 -6.60 12.36 55.80
CA ASP A 348 -7.84 11.84 56.40
C ASP A 348 -7.57 10.59 57.26
N GLU A 349 -6.66 9.69 56.84
CA GLU A 349 -6.24 8.54 57.64
C GLU A 349 -5.53 8.97 58.93
N ASP A 350 -4.59 9.91 58.86
CA ASP A 350 -3.92 10.48 60.03
C ASP A 350 -4.89 11.22 60.97
N GLY A 351 -5.88 11.90 60.40
CA GLY A 351 -6.99 12.52 61.12
C GLY A 351 -7.84 11.50 61.89
N GLN A 352 -8.09 10.32 61.30
CA GLN A 352 -8.83 9.25 61.98
C GLN A 352 -7.99 8.53 63.04
N GLN A 353 -6.70 8.29 62.77
CA GLN A 353 -5.78 7.69 63.73
C GLN A 353 -5.53 8.59 64.95
N SER A 354 -5.45 9.90 64.75
CA SER A 354 -5.31 10.85 65.86
C SER A 354 -6.58 10.98 66.69
N LYS A 355 -7.77 10.88 66.07
CA LYS A 355 -9.07 10.84 66.78
C LYS A 355 -9.24 9.54 67.57
N SER A 356 -8.90 8.38 67.00
CA SER A 356 -9.03 7.08 67.66
C SER A 356 -8.05 6.92 68.84
N ARG A 357 -6.81 7.43 68.71
CA ARG A 357 -5.84 7.49 69.83
C ARG A 357 -6.30 8.38 70.98
N LYS A 358 -7.19 9.34 70.74
CA LYS A 358 -7.73 10.25 71.77
C LYS A 358 -8.92 9.66 72.53
N THR A 359 -9.56 8.63 71.98
CA THR A 359 -10.69 7.92 72.61
C THR A 359 -10.26 6.74 73.48
N GLU A 360 -8.98 6.36 73.46
CA GLU A 360 -8.44 5.19 74.16
C GLU A 360 -7.60 5.54 75.41
N ARG A 361 -7.62 6.81 75.86
CA ARG A 361 -6.87 7.27 77.04
C ARG A 361 -7.76 7.68 78.20
#